data_AF-A0A840MY45-F1
#
_entry.id   AF-A0A840MY45-F1
#
_cell.length_a   1.000
_cell.length_b   1.000
_cell.length_c   1.000
_cell.angle_alpha   90.00
_cell.angle_beta   90.00
_cell.angle_gamma   90.00
#
_symmetry.space_group_name_H-M   'P 1'
#
loop_
_entity.id
_entity.type
_entity.pdbx_description
1 polymer ?
#
loop_
_entity_poly.entity_id
_entity_poly.type
_entity_poly.pdbx_seq_one_letter_code
_entity_poly.pdbx_strand_id
1 'polypeptide(L)'
;MSHAAAKPAPMSEKRIAAKRLDLCSELVGIHKKHETVFARIDEIKAELKTMATDAGANFKETIPGKGTVHVAGEKEGSFKGDFPILQVDAWKGLKSAQQDKLLETGVVKIEAQYGGKYYGAVTVKLF
;
A
#
# COMPACT_ATOMS: atom_id res chain seq x y z
N MET A 1 4.26 -33.05 27.21
CA MET A 1 3.87 -33.63 25.92
C MET A 1 3.25 -32.52 25.08
N SER A 2 3.90 -32.12 23.99
CA SER A 2 3.40 -31.06 23.09
C SER A 2 2.38 -31.65 22.13
N HIS A 3 1.12 -31.19 22.17
CA HIS A 3 0.12 -31.52 21.16
C HIS A 3 0.28 -30.54 19.99
N ALA A 4 0.94 -30.98 18.93
CA ALA A 4 0.88 -30.31 17.64
C ALA A 4 -0.53 -30.50 17.06
N ALA A 5 -1.32 -29.43 17.02
CA ALA A 5 -2.65 -29.45 16.41
C ALA A 5 -2.51 -29.75 14.90
N ALA A 6 -3.21 -30.79 14.43
CA ALA A 6 -3.25 -31.15 13.02
C ALA A 6 -3.86 -30.01 12.19
N LYS A 7 -3.24 -29.71 11.04
CA LYS A 7 -3.73 -28.69 10.10
C LYS A 7 -5.09 -29.14 9.56
N PRO A 8 -6.14 -28.29 9.60
CA PRO A 8 -7.47 -28.68 9.13
C PRO A 8 -7.44 -29.06 7.66
N ALA A 9 -8.23 -30.07 7.29
CA ALA A 9 -8.35 -30.54 5.90
C ALA A 9 -8.76 -29.39 4.96
N PRO A 10 -8.23 -29.35 3.71
CA PRO A 10 -8.58 -28.31 2.76
C PRO A 10 -10.08 -28.32 2.45
N MET A 11 -10.71 -27.14 2.46
CA MET A 11 -12.13 -27.01 2.13
C MET A 11 -12.39 -27.32 0.65
N SER A 12 -13.49 -28.01 0.35
CA SER A 12 -13.94 -28.19 -1.04
C SER A 12 -14.29 -26.85 -1.69
N GLU A 13 -14.08 -26.73 -3.00
CA GLU A 13 -14.36 -25.51 -3.78
C GLU A 13 -15.78 -24.95 -3.57
N LYS A 14 -16.80 -25.82 -3.54
CA LYS A 14 -18.20 -25.42 -3.28
C LYS A 14 -18.38 -24.78 -1.90
N ARG A 15 -17.70 -25.30 -0.87
CA ARG A 15 -17.71 -24.72 0.49
C ARG A 15 -16.93 -23.41 0.55
N ILE A 16 -15.83 -23.29 -0.19
CA ILE A 16 -15.08 -22.02 -0.32
C ILE A 16 -15.96 -20.95 -0.95
N ALA A 17 -16.65 -21.27 -2.06
CA ALA A 17 -17.50 -20.33 -2.77
C ALA A 17 -18.66 -19.80 -1.91
N ALA A 18 -19.33 -20.68 -1.17
CA ALA A 18 -20.40 -20.30 -0.25
C ALA A 18 -19.87 -19.39 0.88
N LYS A 19 -18.82 -19.82 1.57
CA LYS A 19 -18.21 -19.02 2.66
C LYS A 19 -17.70 -17.67 2.18
N ARG A 20 -17.16 -17.60 0.95
CA ARG A 20 -16.71 -16.34 0.34
C ARG A 20 -17.90 -15.39 0.16
N LEU A 21 -19.03 -15.87 -0.36
CA LEU A 21 -20.21 -15.03 -0.54
C LEU A 21 -20.72 -14.50 0.79
N ASP A 22 -20.84 -15.37 1.80
CA ASP A 22 -21.31 -14.98 3.14
C ASP A 22 -20.43 -13.88 3.75
N LEU A 23 -19.10 -14.06 3.71
CA LEU A 23 -18.15 -13.07 4.22
C LEU A 23 -18.20 -11.75 3.43
N CYS A 24 -18.37 -11.80 2.11
CA CYS A 24 -18.54 -10.60 1.29
C CYS A 24 -19.82 -9.86 1.66
N SER A 25 -20.94 -10.57 1.84
CA SER A 25 -22.22 -9.98 2.23
C SER A 25 -22.16 -9.37 3.63
N GLU A 26 -21.56 -10.06 4.60
CA GLU A 26 -21.35 -9.53 5.95
C GLU A 26 -20.48 -8.26 5.93
N LEU A 27 -19.37 -8.29 5.19
CA LEU A 27 -18.46 -7.15 5.07
C LEU A 27 -19.15 -5.92 4.47
N VAL A 28 -19.91 -6.09 3.39
CA VAL A 28 -20.71 -5.00 2.79
C VAL A 28 -21.77 -4.49 3.77
N GLY A 29 -22.42 -5.40 4.51
CA GLY A 29 -23.39 -5.05 5.54
C GLY A 29 -22.79 -4.19 6.66
N ILE A 30 -21.60 -4.54 7.15
CA ILE A 30 -20.87 -3.74 8.16
C ILE A 30 -20.51 -2.37 7.58
N HIS A 31 -19.98 -2.33 6.36
CA HIS A 31 -19.63 -1.06 5.70
C HIS A 31 -20.82 -0.13 5.57
N LYS A 32 -21.98 -0.66 5.14
CA LYS A 32 -23.21 0.12 5.01
C LYS A 32 -23.76 0.57 6.37
N LYS A 33 -23.73 -0.31 7.38
CA LYS A 33 -24.21 0.02 8.73
C LYS A 33 -23.44 1.17 9.37
N HIS A 34 -22.14 1.26 9.09
CA HIS A 34 -21.24 2.26 9.66
C HIS A 34 -20.81 3.33 8.65
N GLU A 35 -21.54 3.48 7.54
CA GLU A 35 -21.21 4.41 6.46
C GLU A 35 -21.01 5.85 6.98
N THR A 36 -21.90 6.33 7.83
CA THR A 36 -21.80 7.66 8.45
C THR A 36 -20.59 7.81 9.37
N VAL A 37 -20.18 6.73 10.05
CA VAL A 37 -18.99 6.73 10.91
C VAL A 37 -17.73 6.81 10.05
N PHE A 38 -17.66 6.05 8.96
CA PHE A 38 -16.53 6.11 8.03
C PHE A 38 -16.44 7.46 7.35
N ALA A 39 -17.56 8.03 6.88
CA ALA A 39 -17.61 9.38 6.36
C ALA A 39 -17.07 10.39 7.38
N ARG A 40 -17.51 10.32 8.64
CA ARG A 40 -17.02 11.22 9.69
C ARG A 40 -15.52 11.04 9.97
N ILE A 41 -15.00 9.81 9.92
CA ILE A 41 -13.56 9.55 10.07
C ILE A 41 -12.78 10.24 8.95
N ASP A 42 -13.26 10.15 7.72
CA ASP A 42 -12.59 10.75 6.57
C ASP A 42 -12.66 12.29 6.60
N GLU A 43 -13.78 12.87 7.03
CA GLU A 43 -13.90 14.30 7.32
C GLU A 43 -12.87 14.75 8.36
N ILE A 44 -12.77 14.05 9.51
CA ILE A 44 -11.81 14.38 10.56
C ILE A 44 -10.37 14.30 10.03
N LYS A 45 -10.03 13.27 9.25
CA LYS A 45 -8.69 13.17 8.64
C LYS A 45 -8.41 14.32 7.68
N ALA A 46 -9.39 14.73 6.88
CA ALA A 46 -9.26 15.86 5.97
C ALA A 46 -9.03 17.15 6.76
N GLU A 47 -9.86 17.45 7.77
CA GLU A 47 -9.73 18.61 8.65
C GLU A 47 -8.33 18.65 9.31
N LEU A 48 -7.88 17.54 9.91
CA LEU A 48 -6.57 17.46 10.55
C LEU A 48 -5.42 17.68 9.54
N LYS A 49 -5.52 17.12 8.32
CA LYS A 49 -4.52 17.34 7.27
C LYS A 49 -4.49 18.81 6.85
N THR A 50 -5.63 19.45 6.68
CA THR A 50 -5.72 20.89 6.39
C THR A 50 -5.03 21.69 7.48
N MET A 51 -5.32 21.43 8.76
CA MET A 51 -4.64 22.10 9.88
C MET A 51 -3.12 21.94 9.86
N ALA A 52 -2.61 20.72 9.58
CA ALA A 52 -1.17 20.48 9.46
C ALA A 52 -0.55 21.21 8.26
N THR A 53 -1.30 21.31 7.17
CA THR A 53 -0.88 22.00 5.93
C THR A 53 -0.82 23.51 6.16
N ASP A 54 -1.88 24.10 6.73
CA ASP A 54 -1.96 25.54 7.03
C ASP A 54 -0.92 25.96 8.07
N ALA A 55 -0.61 25.08 9.03
CA ALA A 55 0.48 25.29 9.99
C ALA A 55 1.88 25.10 9.39
N GLY A 56 1.99 24.56 8.17
CA GLY A 56 3.26 24.23 7.52
C GLY A 56 4.08 23.16 8.25
N ALA A 57 3.47 22.39 9.16
CA ALA A 57 4.16 21.48 10.06
C ALA A 57 3.36 20.20 10.33
N ASN A 58 4.08 19.08 10.46
CA ASN A 58 3.52 17.82 10.94
C ASN A 58 3.34 17.89 12.46
N PHE A 59 2.31 17.24 12.99
CA PHE A 59 2.11 17.15 14.43
C PHE A 59 1.71 15.74 14.88
N LYS A 60 1.89 15.49 16.18
CA LYS A 60 1.59 14.22 16.82
C LYS A 60 0.88 14.47 18.14
N GLU A 61 -0.33 13.95 18.26
CA GLU A 61 -1.12 14.03 19.48
C GLU A 61 -1.21 12.67 20.15
N THR A 62 -0.96 12.62 21.45
CA THR A 62 -1.12 11.39 22.26
C THR A 62 -2.26 11.60 23.24
N ILE A 63 -3.31 10.80 23.10
CA ILE A 63 -4.49 10.84 23.96
C ILE A 63 -4.38 9.71 24.99
N PRO A 64 -4.21 10.04 26.29
CA PRO A 64 -4.08 9.03 27.34
C PRO A 64 -5.21 8.00 27.31
N GLY A 65 -4.85 6.72 27.32
CA GLY A 65 -5.79 5.61 27.28
C GLY A 65 -6.50 5.37 25.93
N LYS A 66 -6.24 6.17 24.88
CA LYS A 66 -6.87 6.01 23.56
C LYS A 66 -5.89 5.77 22.42
N GLY A 67 -4.68 6.34 22.48
CA GLY A 67 -3.62 6.11 21.50
C GLY A 67 -2.99 7.39 20.96
N THR A 68 -2.39 7.29 19.77
CA THR A 68 -1.61 8.36 19.16
C THR A 68 -2.05 8.61 17.72
N VAL A 69 -2.21 9.88 17.37
CA VAL A 69 -2.48 10.34 16.00
C VAL A 69 -1.27 11.11 15.49
N HIS A 70 -0.75 10.72 14.33
CA HIS A 70 0.30 11.45 13.63
C HIS A 70 -0.26 12.00 12.33
N VAL A 71 -0.12 13.30 12.13
CA VAL A 71 -0.68 14.02 10.99
C VAL A 71 0.45 14.70 10.24
N ALA A 72 0.52 14.44 8.94
CA ALA A 72 1.41 15.13 8.04
C ALA A 72 0.61 16.07 7.14
N GLY A 73 1.01 17.34 7.11
CA GLY A 73 0.47 18.31 6.16
C GLY A 73 0.91 17.98 4.74
N GLU A 74 0.19 18.52 3.77
CA GLU A 74 0.62 18.49 2.38
C GLU A 74 1.90 19.29 2.24
N LYS A 75 2.83 18.78 1.45
CA LYS A 75 4.07 19.46 1.11
C LYS A 75 4.10 19.60 -0.40
N GLU A 76 4.43 20.78 -0.89
CA GLU A 76 4.72 20.95 -2.31
C GLU A 76 5.80 19.95 -2.73
N GLY A 77 5.65 19.44 -3.95
CA GLY A 77 6.64 18.55 -4.53
C GLY A 77 8.00 19.26 -4.56
N SER A 78 8.93 18.81 -3.72
CA SER A 78 10.30 19.29 -3.81
C SER A 78 11.00 18.65 -5.01
N PHE A 79 11.76 19.44 -5.74
CA PHE A 79 12.66 18.92 -6.76
C PHE A 79 13.66 17.97 -6.08
N LYS A 80 13.59 16.69 -6.42
CA LYS A 80 14.46 15.64 -5.87
C LYS A 80 15.75 15.44 -6.68
N GLY A 81 15.99 16.29 -7.69
CA GLY A 81 17.05 16.11 -8.67
C GLY A 81 16.56 15.49 -9.97
N ASP A 82 17.45 15.46 -10.96
CA ASP A 82 17.23 14.75 -12.22
C ASP A 82 17.53 13.26 -12.02
N PHE A 83 16.54 12.40 -12.30
CA PHE A 83 16.72 10.95 -12.29
C PHE A 83 16.86 10.46 -13.73
N PRO A 84 18.02 9.93 -14.15
CA PRO A 84 18.15 9.32 -15.45
C PRO A 84 17.26 8.08 -15.52
N ILE A 85 16.40 7.98 -16.54
CA ILE A 85 15.54 6.83 -16.78
C ILE A 85 16.15 6.01 -17.93
N LEU A 86 16.50 4.75 -17.64
CA LEU A 86 16.94 3.82 -18.68
C LEU A 86 15.75 3.37 -19.52
N GLN A 87 15.73 3.74 -20.80
CA GLN A 87 14.74 3.26 -21.76
C GLN A 87 15.04 1.81 -22.12
N VAL A 88 14.26 0.88 -21.54
CA VAL A 88 14.56 -0.56 -21.61
C VAL A 88 14.56 -1.10 -23.04
N ASP A 89 13.67 -0.62 -23.90
CA ASP A 89 13.63 -1.08 -25.30
C ASP A 89 14.82 -0.57 -26.11
N ALA A 90 15.24 0.68 -25.88
CA ALA A 90 16.45 1.22 -26.48
C ALA A 90 17.69 0.47 -25.99
N TRP A 91 17.76 0.16 -24.69
CA TRP A 91 18.82 -0.68 -24.10
C TRP A 91 18.90 -2.05 -24.77
N LYS A 92 17.76 -2.75 -24.90
CA LYS A 92 17.68 -4.06 -25.56
C LYS A 92 18.03 -4.01 -27.05
N GLY A 93 17.82 -2.87 -27.71
CA GLY A 93 18.19 -2.64 -29.10
C GLY A 93 19.68 -2.40 -29.35
N LEU A 94 20.48 -2.15 -28.29
CA LEU A 94 21.93 -2.00 -28.42
C LEU A 94 22.62 -3.33 -28.72
N LYS A 95 23.77 -3.28 -29.39
CA LYS A 95 24.64 -4.46 -29.54
C LYS A 95 25.22 -4.83 -28.17
N SER A 96 25.49 -6.12 -27.93
CA SER A 96 26.08 -6.62 -26.68
C SER A 96 27.32 -5.84 -26.26
N ALA A 97 28.26 -5.61 -27.18
CA ALA A 97 29.49 -4.84 -26.91
C ALA A 97 29.22 -3.40 -26.43
N GLN A 98 28.10 -2.79 -26.82
CA GLN A 98 27.72 -1.45 -26.37
C GLN A 98 27.08 -1.51 -24.98
N GLN A 99 26.27 -2.52 -24.69
CA GLN A 99 25.74 -2.77 -23.35
C GLN A 99 26.88 -3.02 -22.36
N ASP A 100 27.83 -3.88 -22.72
CA ASP A 100 28.99 -4.23 -21.88
C ASP A 100 29.84 -2.99 -21.55
N LYS A 101 30.10 -2.14 -22.56
CA LYS A 101 30.83 -0.88 -22.33
C LYS A 101 30.09 0.07 -21.37
N LEU A 102 28.76 0.14 -21.45
CA LEU A 102 27.96 1.00 -20.55
C LEU A 102 27.91 0.46 -19.11
N LEU A 103 27.97 -0.87 -18.94
CA LEU A 103 28.12 -1.50 -17.63
C LEU A 103 29.52 -1.30 -17.07
N GLU A 104 30.56 -1.53 -17.88
CA GLU A 104 31.98 -1.42 -17.48
C GLU A 104 32.35 0.02 -17.08
N THR A 105 31.85 1.01 -17.82
CA THR A 105 32.06 2.44 -17.50
C THR A 105 31.21 2.93 -16.33
N GLY A 106 30.32 2.08 -15.79
CA GLY A 106 29.46 2.40 -14.65
C GLY A 106 28.31 3.35 -14.96
N VAL A 107 28.05 3.64 -16.23
CA VAL A 107 26.92 4.48 -16.67
C VAL A 107 25.58 3.78 -16.41
N VAL A 108 25.56 2.45 -16.54
CA VAL A 108 24.40 1.61 -16.20
C VAL A 108 24.80 0.62 -15.12
N LYS A 109 23.96 0.45 -14.11
CA LYS A 109 24.09 -0.59 -13.09
C LYS A 109 22.79 -1.39 -13.03
N ILE A 110 22.89 -2.71 -13.17
CA ILE A 110 21.75 -3.61 -13.03
C ILE A 110 21.83 -4.24 -11.65
N GLU A 111 20.85 -3.94 -10.79
CA GLU A 111 20.71 -4.53 -9.47
C GLU A 111 19.44 -5.34 -9.40
N ALA A 112 19.48 -6.49 -8.71
CA ALA A 112 18.29 -7.26 -8.43
C ALA A 112 17.37 -6.46 -7.49
N GLN A 113 16.23 -6.02 -8.00
CA GLN A 113 15.16 -5.45 -7.19
C GLN A 113 14.13 -6.53 -6.89
N TYR A 114 13.89 -6.75 -5.61
CA TYR A 114 12.82 -7.64 -5.15
C TYR A 114 11.60 -6.80 -4.82
N GLY A 115 10.46 -7.16 -5.40
CA GLY A 115 9.18 -6.62 -4.94
C GLY A 115 8.99 -6.93 -3.45
N GLY A 116 8.42 -5.98 -2.72
CA GLY A 116 8.02 -6.24 -1.34
C GLY A 116 7.02 -7.40 -1.25
N LYS A 117 6.91 -8.02 -0.07
CA LYS A 117 5.88 -9.03 0.17
C LYS A 117 4.50 -8.41 -0.08
N TYR A 118 3.74 -9.00 -1.00
CA TYR A 118 2.35 -8.61 -1.25
C TYR A 118 1.44 -9.34 -0.25
N TYR A 119 0.71 -8.58 0.57
CA TYR A 119 -0.13 -9.13 1.64
C TYR A 119 -1.61 -9.31 1.23
N GLY A 120 -1.93 -9.19 -0.06
CA GLY A 120 -3.31 -9.16 -0.53
C GLY A 120 -4.01 -7.84 -0.22
N ALA A 121 -5.14 -7.59 -0.87
CA ALA A 121 -5.99 -6.44 -0.62
C ALA A 121 -7.47 -6.84 -0.71
N VAL A 122 -8.30 -6.23 0.14
CA VAL A 122 -9.76 -6.30 0.05
C VAL A 122 -10.27 -4.88 -0.09
N THR A 123 -11.08 -4.64 -1.12
CA THR A 123 -11.68 -3.33 -1.41
C THR A 123 -13.19 -3.47 -1.42
N VAL A 124 -13.88 -2.60 -0.68
CA VAL A 124 -15.35 -2.54 -0.67
C VAL A 124 -15.78 -1.30 -1.43
N LYS A 125 -16.64 -1.47 -2.43
CA LYS A 125 -17.26 -0.37 -3.19
C LYS A 125 -18.77 -0.41 -2.96
N LEU A 126 -19.31 0.68 -2.43
CA LEU A 126 -20.75 0.88 -2.26
C LEU A 126 -21.31 1.58 -3.51
N PHE A 127 -22.57 1.31 -3.85
CA PHE A 127 -23.30 1.96 -4.96
C PHE A 127 -24.16 3.10 -4.44
#